data_AF-A0A0D2U2A4-F1
#
_entry.id   AF-A0A0D2U2A4-F1
#
_cell.length_a   1.000
_cell.length_b   1.000
_cell.length_c   1.000
_cell.angle_alpha   90.00
_cell.angle_beta   90.00
_cell.angle_gamma   90.00
#
_symmetry.space_group_name_H-M   'P 1'
#
loop_
_entity.id
_entity.type
_entity.pdbx_description
1 polymer ?
#
loop_
_entity_poly.entity_id
_entity_poly.type
_entity_poly.pdbx_seq_one_letter_code
_entity_poly.pdbx_strand_id
1 'polypeptide(L)'
;MLSCRRSLLSQTIKRKTKNKPKNKTKVKTHKKVSRTRDYIPKNMHLEDNEEEVGFNLKSSAPSRSHGVQPLGNLYFNPGAINSRNIGLGTLQILSDELVLEILGLLEGTQLGVLATVSKSFYVFTSHEPLWRNLVLDNLKGRFFYNRSWKVTYISTFHPSFDVSRSARSSGLRVRDFYSDYLFQSWLCANLEMKPEWLERDNIIRKRGISVDDFLTNFEEPNKPVLLEGCMDNWDALGKWDRDYLVNLCGDALFAVGPVKMRLDDYFSYADQVKEERPLYLFDPKFAEKIPTLGSEYDVPVYFREDLFSVLGNRRPDYRWIIIGPAGSGSSFHIDPNSTSAWNAVIRGSKKWILFPPDVVPPGVHPSPDGAEVACPVSIIEWFMNFYDATKDWKKRPIECICKAGEVIFVPNGWWHLVINLEESVAITQNYVSRV
;
A
#
# COMPACT_ATOMS: atom_id res chain seq x y z
N MET A 1 27.35 0.89 6.48
CA MET A 1 28.48 -0.05 6.27
C MET A 1 27.98 -1.44 6.62
N LEU A 2 27.92 -2.34 5.64
CA LEU A 2 28.32 -3.75 5.69
C LEU A 2 27.83 -4.43 4.41
N SER A 3 28.76 -4.44 3.44
CA SER A 3 28.76 -5.34 2.29
C SER A 3 29.02 -6.76 2.78
N CYS A 4 28.21 -7.73 2.37
CA CYS A 4 28.58 -9.13 2.50
C CYS A 4 28.65 -9.77 1.11
N ARG A 5 29.86 -10.20 0.77
CA ARG A 5 30.29 -10.72 -0.53
C ARG A 5 29.78 -12.14 -0.76
N ARG A 6 29.49 -12.39 -2.04
CA ARG A 6 29.38 -13.69 -2.71
C ARG A 6 30.62 -14.55 -2.47
N SER A 7 30.40 -15.83 -2.17
CA SER A 7 31.16 -17.02 -2.61
C SER A 7 31.04 -18.10 -1.54
N LEU A 8 30.62 -19.31 -1.93
CA LEU A 8 31.30 -20.58 -1.62
C LEU A 8 30.54 -21.76 -2.25
N LEU A 9 31.18 -22.34 -3.29
CA LEU A 9 31.28 -23.76 -3.65
C LEU A 9 29.96 -24.52 -3.96
N SER A 10 29.64 -24.90 -5.20
CA SER A 10 30.34 -25.82 -6.13
C SER A 10 30.63 -27.22 -5.56
N GLN A 11 29.68 -28.16 -5.69
CA GLN A 11 30.01 -29.58 -5.83
C GLN A 11 29.06 -30.28 -6.80
N THR A 12 29.68 -30.90 -7.81
CA THR A 12 29.09 -31.67 -8.90
C THR A 12 28.80 -33.09 -8.42
N ILE A 13 27.59 -33.62 -8.63
CA ILE A 13 27.32 -35.06 -8.48
C ILE A 13 26.77 -35.64 -9.79
N LYS A 14 27.50 -36.63 -10.30
CA LYS A 14 27.28 -37.34 -11.57
C LYS A 14 26.09 -38.29 -11.50
N ARG A 15 25.36 -38.37 -12.63
CA ARG A 15 24.31 -39.33 -13.01
C ARG A 15 24.67 -40.80 -12.72
N LYS A 16 23.66 -41.59 -12.36
CA LYS A 16 23.55 -43.02 -12.72
C LYS A 16 22.18 -43.34 -13.29
N THR A 17 22.16 -43.67 -14.58
CA THR A 17 21.07 -44.25 -15.35
C THR A 17 20.89 -45.74 -15.02
N LYS A 18 19.65 -46.20 -14.84
CA LYS A 18 19.28 -47.62 -14.99
C LYS A 18 18.07 -47.74 -15.91
N ASN A 19 18.13 -48.75 -16.78
CA ASN A 19 17.34 -48.94 -17.98
C ASN A 19 16.47 -50.21 -17.85
N LYS A 20 15.30 -50.18 -18.52
CA LYS A 20 14.44 -51.28 -19.03
C LYS A 20 13.49 -52.04 -18.08
N PRO A 21 12.42 -52.71 -18.61
CA PRO A 21 11.85 -52.69 -19.97
C PRO A 21 10.31 -52.45 -20.07
N LYS A 22 9.87 -52.24 -21.32
CA LYS A 22 8.49 -52.12 -21.80
C LYS A 22 7.74 -53.45 -21.77
N ASN A 23 6.42 -53.42 -21.52
CA ASN A 23 5.48 -54.44 -21.99
C ASN A 23 4.29 -53.80 -22.72
N LYS A 24 3.93 -54.40 -23.86
CA LYS A 24 2.85 -54.02 -24.78
C LYS A 24 1.60 -54.86 -24.48
N THR A 25 0.40 -54.25 -24.50
CA THR A 25 -0.80 -54.96 -24.97
C THR A 25 -1.95 -54.04 -25.44
N LYS A 26 -2.20 -54.12 -26.75
CA LYS A 26 -3.45 -54.11 -27.55
C LYS A 26 -4.70 -53.31 -27.11
N VAL A 27 -4.97 -52.29 -27.94
CA VAL A 27 -6.22 -51.88 -28.63
C VAL A 27 -7.47 -52.76 -28.48
N LYS A 28 -8.61 -52.11 -28.17
CA LYS A 28 -9.95 -52.45 -28.70
C LYS A 28 -10.68 -51.17 -29.15
N THR A 29 -11.26 -51.26 -30.35
CA THR A 29 -12.05 -50.30 -31.12
C THR A 29 -13.55 -50.41 -30.85
N HIS A 30 -14.29 -49.30 -30.94
CA HIS A 30 -15.68 -49.10 -31.44
C HIS A 30 -16.23 -47.79 -30.84
N LYS A 31 -17.06 -46.94 -31.48
CA LYS A 31 -17.60 -46.76 -32.82
C LYS A 31 -18.11 -45.29 -32.85
N LYS A 32 -18.04 -44.63 -34.01
CA LYS A 32 -18.61 -43.30 -34.29
C LYS A 32 -20.15 -43.29 -34.15
N VAL A 33 -20.71 -42.23 -33.58
CA VAL A 33 -22.03 -41.69 -33.95
C VAL A 33 -21.96 -40.15 -34.01
N SER A 34 -22.71 -39.60 -34.94
CA SER A 34 -22.62 -38.29 -35.59
C SER A 34 -23.34 -37.13 -34.88
N ARG A 35 -22.80 -35.94 -35.16
CA ARG A 35 -23.35 -34.57 -35.11
C ARG A 35 -24.87 -34.40 -34.98
N THR A 36 -25.25 -33.49 -34.08
CA THR A 36 -26.26 -32.45 -34.32
C THR A 36 -25.79 -31.14 -33.67
N ARG A 37 -25.86 -30.06 -34.45
CA ARG A 37 -25.66 -28.67 -34.01
C ARG A 37 -27.00 -28.20 -33.48
N ASP A 38 -27.07 -27.76 -32.24
CA ASP A 38 -28.18 -26.92 -31.77
C ASP A 38 -27.65 -25.63 -31.14
N TYR A 39 -28.12 -24.56 -31.74
CA TYR A 39 -28.01 -23.16 -31.34
C TYR A 39 -28.79 -22.97 -30.04
N ILE A 40 -28.22 -22.31 -29.02
CA ILE A 40 -28.98 -21.80 -27.87
C ILE A 40 -28.72 -20.29 -27.75
N PRO A 41 -29.75 -19.45 -27.57
CA PRO A 41 -29.69 -18.01 -27.81
C PRO A 41 -29.01 -17.23 -26.68
N LYS A 42 -28.50 -16.05 -27.06
CA LYS A 42 -28.13 -14.94 -26.19
C LYS A 42 -29.29 -14.48 -25.30
N ASN A 43 -28.92 -13.97 -24.13
CA ASN A 43 -29.68 -13.15 -23.19
C ASN A 43 -30.56 -13.91 -22.18
N MET A 44 -29.96 -14.22 -21.03
CA MET A 44 -30.64 -14.09 -19.75
C MET A 44 -29.85 -13.09 -18.92
N HIS A 45 -30.39 -11.87 -18.83
CA HIS A 45 -30.16 -11.02 -17.69
C HIS A 45 -30.81 -11.72 -16.49
N LEU A 46 -29.98 -12.34 -15.66
CA LEU A 46 -30.37 -12.60 -14.28
C LEU A 46 -29.96 -11.35 -13.51
N GLU A 47 -30.97 -10.56 -13.16
CA GLU A 47 -30.87 -9.55 -12.12
C GLU A 47 -30.70 -10.31 -10.80
N ASP A 48 -29.44 -10.55 -10.43
CA ASP A 48 -29.09 -10.99 -9.09
C ASP A 48 -29.24 -9.78 -8.15
N ASN A 49 -30.47 -9.55 -7.68
CA ASN A 49 -30.74 -8.77 -6.46
C ASN A 49 -30.52 -9.67 -5.24
N GLU A 50 -29.32 -10.22 -5.11
CA GLU A 50 -28.78 -10.63 -3.82
C GLU A 50 -27.91 -9.46 -3.37
N GLU A 51 -28.11 -8.96 -2.13
CA GLU A 51 -27.14 -8.05 -1.52
C GLU A 51 -25.78 -8.75 -1.54
N GLU A 52 -24.90 -8.40 -2.50
CA GLU A 52 -23.62 -9.07 -2.69
C GLU A 52 -22.81 -8.92 -1.39
N VAL A 53 -22.72 -10.00 -0.60
CA VAL A 53 -21.88 -10.13 0.60
C VAL A 53 -20.39 -10.26 0.18
N GLY A 54 -19.98 -9.49 -0.81
CA GLY A 54 -18.69 -9.56 -1.49
C GLY A 54 -17.83 -8.31 -1.31
N PHE A 55 -16.71 -8.28 -2.02
CA PHE A 55 -15.87 -7.09 -2.15
C PHE A 55 -16.07 -6.48 -3.53
N ASN A 56 -16.28 -5.17 -3.59
CA ASN A 56 -16.39 -4.44 -4.84
C ASN A 56 -15.01 -3.97 -5.31
N LEU A 57 -14.78 -4.11 -6.62
CA LEU A 57 -13.59 -3.58 -7.28
C LEU A 57 -13.90 -2.21 -7.86
N LYS A 58 -12.88 -1.35 -7.88
CA LYS A 58 -12.93 -0.06 -8.56
C LYS A 58 -13.39 -0.27 -10.00
N SER A 59 -14.36 0.53 -10.45
CA SER A 59 -14.87 0.50 -11.83
C SER A 59 -13.77 0.59 -12.91
N SER A 60 -12.66 1.25 -12.58
CA SER A 60 -11.48 1.39 -13.45
C SER A 60 -10.58 0.14 -13.54
N ALA A 61 -10.87 -0.92 -12.79
CA ALA A 61 -10.02 -2.12 -12.67
C ALA A 61 -10.85 -3.43 -12.57
N PRO A 62 -11.62 -3.78 -13.61
CA PRO A 62 -12.41 -5.01 -13.59
C PRO A 62 -11.52 -6.24 -13.52
N SER A 63 -11.90 -7.26 -12.74
CA SER A 63 -11.14 -8.52 -12.57
C SER A 63 -10.78 -9.20 -13.90
N ARG A 64 -11.66 -9.09 -14.91
CA ARG A 64 -11.43 -9.61 -16.27
C ARG A 64 -10.19 -9.03 -16.97
N SER A 65 -9.71 -7.87 -16.52
CA SER A 65 -8.52 -7.20 -17.04
C SER A 65 -7.22 -7.74 -16.43
N HIS A 66 -7.29 -8.39 -15.26
CA HIS A 66 -6.14 -8.97 -14.58
C HIS A 66 -5.86 -10.41 -15.06
N GLY A 67 -4.57 -10.77 -15.14
CA GLY A 67 -4.14 -12.07 -15.66
C GLY A 67 -4.20 -13.17 -14.60
N VAL A 68 -3.66 -12.90 -13.41
CA VAL A 68 -3.57 -13.86 -12.31
C VAL A 68 -4.95 -14.09 -11.70
N GLN A 69 -5.22 -15.33 -11.31
CA GLN A 69 -6.47 -15.74 -10.66
C GLN A 69 -6.19 -16.17 -9.21
N PRO A 70 -7.14 -16.02 -8.27
CA PRO A 70 -7.01 -16.58 -6.94
C PRO A 70 -6.97 -18.11 -7.00
N LEU A 71 -6.18 -18.74 -6.13
CA LEU A 71 -5.91 -20.17 -6.12
C LEU A 71 -7.19 -21.00 -5.92
N GLY A 72 -8.13 -20.48 -5.13
CA GLY A 72 -9.46 -21.06 -4.92
C GLY A 72 -10.22 -21.41 -6.21
N ASN A 73 -10.03 -20.62 -7.28
CA ASN A 73 -10.70 -20.84 -8.57
C ASN A 73 -10.30 -22.16 -9.24
N LEU A 74 -9.14 -22.74 -8.88
CA LEU A 74 -8.68 -24.02 -9.42
C LEU A 74 -9.60 -25.18 -8.98
N TYR A 75 -10.17 -25.10 -7.77
CA TYR A 75 -11.09 -26.13 -7.27
C TYR A 75 -12.40 -26.22 -8.09
N PHE A 76 -12.82 -25.10 -8.68
CA PHE A 76 -14.06 -25.01 -9.46
C PHE A 76 -13.87 -25.28 -10.95
N ASN A 77 -12.64 -25.54 -11.40
CA ASN A 77 -12.34 -25.81 -12.81
C ASN A 77 -11.70 -27.21 -12.98
N PRO A 78 -12.50 -28.29 -12.90
CA PRO A 78 -11.99 -29.65 -13.00
C PRO A 78 -11.32 -29.87 -14.36
N GLY A 79 -10.00 -30.10 -14.35
CA GLY A 79 -9.17 -30.29 -15.55
C GLY A 79 -8.27 -29.09 -15.89
N ALA A 80 -8.43 -27.96 -15.22
CA ALA A 80 -7.46 -26.87 -15.31
C ALA A 80 -6.12 -27.28 -14.69
N ILE A 81 -5.03 -27.00 -15.40
CA ILE A 81 -3.68 -27.13 -14.86
C ILE A 81 -3.15 -25.74 -14.60
N ASN A 82 -2.73 -25.48 -13.36
CA ASN A 82 -2.14 -24.19 -13.00
C ASN A 82 -0.84 -23.99 -13.79
N SER A 83 -0.85 -23.01 -14.70
CA SER A 83 0.29 -22.72 -15.56
C SER A 83 1.51 -22.27 -14.76
N ARG A 84 1.33 -21.75 -13.53
CA ARG A 84 2.38 -21.50 -12.53
C ARG A 84 3.36 -22.67 -12.46
N ASN A 85 2.87 -23.86 -12.13
CA ASN A 85 3.69 -25.03 -11.86
C ASN A 85 4.37 -25.56 -13.12
N ILE A 86 3.63 -25.65 -14.24
CA ILE A 86 4.20 -26.09 -15.53
C ILE A 86 5.32 -25.14 -15.97
N GLY A 87 5.09 -23.83 -15.90
CA GLY A 87 6.05 -22.84 -16.40
C GLY A 87 7.24 -22.59 -15.48
N LEU A 88 7.17 -22.92 -14.19
CA LEU A 88 8.31 -22.91 -13.27
C LEU A 88 9.16 -24.19 -13.35
N GLY A 89 8.59 -25.29 -13.84
CA GLY A 89 9.29 -26.59 -13.93
C GLY A 89 9.78 -27.06 -12.57
N THR A 90 11.08 -27.30 -12.43
CA THR A 90 11.68 -27.76 -11.15
C THR A 90 11.53 -26.74 -10.02
N LEU A 91 11.39 -25.45 -10.33
CA LEU A 91 11.23 -24.40 -9.33
C LEU A 91 9.81 -24.32 -8.75
N GLN A 92 8.86 -25.13 -9.24
CA GLN A 92 7.48 -25.14 -8.74
C GLN A 92 7.35 -25.44 -7.24
N ILE A 93 8.37 -26.08 -6.65
CA ILE A 93 8.43 -26.41 -5.21
C ILE A 93 8.59 -25.16 -4.33
N LEU A 94 9.10 -24.07 -4.89
CA LEU A 94 9.25 -22.81 -4.18
C LEU A 94 7.90 -22.10 -4.08
N SER A 95 7.68 -21.40 -2.98
CA SER A 95 6.51 -20.52 -2.81
C SER A 95 6.62 -19.29 -3.72
N ASP A 96 5.52 -18.56 -3.91
CA ASP A 96 5.52 -17.37 -4.77
C ASP A 96 6.44 -16.27 -4.23
N GLU A 97 6.47 -16.14 -2.90
CA GLU A 97 7.32 -15.23 -2.15
C GLU A 97 8.80 -15.54 -2.42
N LEU A 98 9.22 -16.80 -2.24
CA LEU A 98 10.61 -17.21 -2.47
C LEU A 98 11.03 -17.05 -3.93
N VAL A 99 10.13 -17.31 -4.89
CA VAL A 99 10.40 -17.05 -6.30
C VAL A 99 10.65 -15.56 -6.52
N LEU A 100 9.80 -14.68 -5.98
CA LEU A 100 9.98 -13.24 -6.11
C LEU A 100 11.21 -12.70 -5.38
N GLU A 101 11.55 -13.23 -4.21
CA GLU A 101 12.81 -12.88 -3.51
C GLU A 101 14.03 -13.20 -4.37
N ILE A 102 14.08 -14.39 -4.97
CA ILE A 102 15.16 -14.78 -5.87
C ILE A 102 15.20 -13.87 -7.10
N LEU A 103 14.05 -13.57 -7.71
CA LEU A 103 13.97 -12.67 -8.84
C LEU A 103 14.36 -11.23 -8.47
N GLY A 104 14.12 -10.81 -7.24
CA GLY A 104 14.53 -9.50 -6.70
C GLY A 104 16.05 -9.31 -6.64
N LEU A 105 16.83 -10.39 -6.73
CA LEU A 105 18.30 -10.33 -6.81
C LEU A 105 18.83 -10.04 -8.22
N LEU A 106 17.94 -9.98 -9.22
CA LEU A 106 18.29 -9.84 -10.63
C LEU A 106 18.17 -8.40 -11.13
N GLU A 107 18.99 -8.05 -12.11
CA GLU A 107 18.89 -6.76 -12.81
C GLU A 107 17.77 -6.76 -13.86
N GLY A 108 17.33 -5.58 -14.29
CA GLY A 108 16.21 -5.41 -15.23
C GLY A 108 16.37 -6.19 -16.54
N THR A 109 17.59 -6.26 -17.10
CA THR A 109 17.88 -7.04 -18.31
C THR A 109 17.65 -8.54 -18.08
N GLN A 110 18.06 -9.06 -16.92
CA GLN A 110 17.89 -10.47 -16.57
C GLN A 110 16.42 -10.83 -16.34
N LEU A 111 15.65 -9.93 -15.70
CA LEU A 111 14.20 -10.06 -15.57
C LEU A 111 13.53 -10.08 -16.96
N GLY A 112 13.97 -9.21 -17.88
CA GLY A 112 13.49 -9.19 -19.25
C GLY A 112 13.74 -10.49 -20.01
N VAL A 113 14.94 -11.07 -19.88
CA VAL A 113 15.27 -12.38 -20.48
C VAL A 113 14.44 -13.51 -19.86
N LEU A 114 14.27 -13.52 -18.54
CA LEU A 114 13.44 -14.52 -17.87
C LEU A 114 11.97 -14.43 -18.29
N ALA A 115 11.45 -13.22 -18.52
CA ALA A 115 10.09 -13.01 -18.99
C ALA A 115 9.77 -13.74 -20.31
N THR A 116 10.79 -14.08 -21.13
CA THR A 116 10.60 -14.79 -22.40
C THR A 116 10.68 -16.32 -22.27
N VAL A 117 10.99 -16.86 -21.10
CA VAL A 117 11.23 -18.30 -20.89
C VAL A 117 9.93 -19.10 -20.83
N SER A 118 8.95 -18.62 -20.07
CA SER A 118 7.66 -19.30 -19.89
C SER A 118 6.56 -18.32 -19.50
N LYS A 119 5.30 -18.76 -19.61
CA LYS A 119 4.15 -17.98 -19.13
C LYS A 119 4.28 -17.63 -17.63
N SER A 120 4.80 -18.55 -16.80
CA SER A 120 4.99 -18.30 -15.37
C SER A 120 6.02 -17.22 -15.12
N PHE A 121 7.20 -17.33 -15.75
CA PHE A 121 8.22 -16.30 -15.59
C PHE A 121 7.75 -14.95 -16.15
N TYR A 122 7.00 -14.92 -17.24
CA TYR A 122 6.37 -13.69 -17.72
C TYR A 122 5.49 -13.03 -16.64
N VAL A 123 4.68 -13.81 -15.92
CA VAL A 123 3.83 -13.31 -14.82
C VAL A 123 4.67 -12.81 -13.65
N PHE A 124 5.58 -13.63 -13.11
CA PHE A 124 6.41 -13.25 -11.96
C PHE A 124 7.30 -12.04 -12.26
N THR A 125 7.99 -12.02 -13.39
CA THR A 125 8.87 -10.90 -13.79
C THR A 125 8.09 -9.66 -14.20
N SER A 126 6.76 -9.71 -14.29
CA SER A 126 5.91 -8.53 -14.48
C SER A 126 5.29 -8.03 -13.17
N HIS A 127 5.65 -8.62 -12.02
CA HIS A 127 5.24 -8.14 -10.72
C HIS A 127 5.87 -6.77 -10.43
N GLU A 128 5.02 -5.75 -10.22
CA GLU A 128 5.41 -4.34 -10.13
C GLU A 128 6.47 -4.05 -9.04
N PRO A 129 6.42 -4.64 -7.83
CA PRO A 129 7.44 -4.43 -6.80
C PRO A 129 8.88 -4.73 -7.22
N LEU A 130 9.11 -5.69 -8.11
CA LEU A 130 10.46 -5.98 -8.64
C LEU A 130 11.03 -4.76 -9.36
N TRP A 131 10.22 -4.14 -10.22
CA TRP A 131 10.63 -2.97 -11.02
C TRP A 131 10.65 -1.71 -10.17
N ARG A 132 9.72 -1.58 -9.21
CA ARG A 132 9.70 -0.48 -8.26
C ARG A 132 11.02 -0.38 -7.51
N ASN A 133 11.50 -1.50 -6.96
CA ASN A 133 12.76 -1.52 -6.23
C ASN A 133 13.93 -1.14 -7.14
N LEU A 134 14.00 -1.69 -8.36
CA LEU A 134 15.03 -1.32 -9.33
C LEU A 134 15.00 0.18 -9.67
N VAL A 135 13.83 0.78 -9.88
CA VAL A 135 13.68 2.22 -10.17
C VAL A 135 14.13 3.05 -8.98
N LEU A 136 13.58 2.79 -7.79
CA LEU A 136 13.87 3.56 -6.60
C LEU A 136 15.34 3.45 -6.18
N ASP A 137 15.94 2.27 -6.29
CA ASP A 137 17.32 2.04 -5.89
C ASP A 137 18.34 2.63 -6.86
N ASN A 138 18.10 2.53 -8.17
CA ASN A 138 19.06 3.02 -9.15
C ASN A 138 18.90 4.50 -9.46
N LEU A 139 17.67 5.04 -9.41
CA LEU A 139 17.40 6.42 -9.81
C LEU A 139 17.27 7.39 -8.64
N LYS A 140 17.06 6.91 -7.41
CA LYS A 140 17.03 7.71 -6.17
C LYS A 140 16.15 8.98 -6.27
N GLY A 141 14.99 8.84 -6.92
CA GLY A 141 14.02 9.94 -7.14
C GLY A 141 14.15 10.69 -8.46
N ARG A 142 15.17 10.39 -9.29
CA ARG A 142 15.37 11.00 -10.61
C ARG A 142 14.66 10.20 -11.72
N PHE A 143 13.33 10.14 -11.65
CA PHE A 143 12.51 9.44 -12.62
C PHE A 143 11.17 10.12 -12.81
N PHE A 144 10.57 9.94 -13.99
CA PHE A 144 9.18 10.30 -14.26
C PHE A 144 8.35 9.03 -14.28
N TYR A 145 7.43 8.89 -13.32
CA TYR A 145 6.56 7.73 -13.28
C TYR A 145 5.66 7.70 -14.52
N ASN A 146 5.62 6.56 -15.18
CA ASN A 146 4.88 6.36 -16.42
C ASN A 146 4.02 5.11 -16.32
N ARG A 147 2.80 5.26 -15.79
CA ARG A 147 1.74 4.24 -15.66
C ARG A 147 2.05 3.00 -14.81
N SER A 148 3.27 2.46 -14.88
CA SER A 148 3.77 1.27 -14.17
C SER A 148 5.29 1.39 -13.94
N TRP A 149 5.80 0.72 -12.91
CA TRP A 149 7.23 0.73 -12.59
C TRP A 149 8.09 0.07 -13.66
N LYS A 150 7.59 -0.99 -14.31
CA LYS A 150 8.28 -1.64 -15.43
C LYS A 150 8.45 -0.70 -16.62
N VAL A 151 7.38 0.01 -16.98
CA VAL A 151 7.39 1.01 -18.06
C VAL A 151 8.33 2.16 -17.69
N THR A 152 8.27 2.65 -16.45
CA THR A 152 9.14 3.69 -15.90
C THR A 152 10.62 3.30 -15.98
N TYR A 153 10.95 2.05 -15.61
CA TYR A 153 12.30 1.53 -15.74
C TYR A 153 12.77 1.52 -17.20
N ILE A 154 11.98 0.93 -18.10
CA ILE A 154 12.33 0.82 -19.52
C ILE A 154 12.49 2.20 -20.16
N SER A 155 11.55 3.13 -19.92
CA SER A 155 11.63 4.48 -20.50
C SER A 155 12.86 5.26 -20.03
N THR A 156 13.32 5.00 -18.80
CA THR A 156 14.46 5.72 -18.22
C THR A 156 15.80 5.12 -18.62
N PHE A 157 15.94 3.78 -18.56
CA PHE A 157 17.20 3.10 -18.87
C PHE A 157 17.37 2.74 -20.35
N HIS A 158 16.27 2.65 -21.10
CA HIS A 158 16.27 2.30 -22.52
C HIS A 158 15.40 3.29 -23.33
N PRO A 159 15.76 4.58 -23.38
CA PRO A 159 14.92 5.62 -24.00
C PRO A 159 14.72 5.45 -25.51
N SER A 160 15.60 4.70 -26.18
CA SER A 160 15.44 4.35 -27.61
C SER A 160 14.32 3.34 -27.87
N PHE A 161 13.82 2.67 -26.82
CA PHE A 161 12.71 1.73 -26.94
C PHE A 161 11.39 2.49 -26.88
N ASP A 162 10.63 2.44 -27.97
CA ASP A 162 9.32 3.10 -28.05
C ASP A 162 8.28 2.38 -27.17
N VAL A 163 8.18 2.83 -25.93
CA VAL A 163 7.23 2.29 -24.95
C VAL A 163 5.79 2.69 -25.27
N SER A 164 5.56 3.69 -26.12
CA SER A 164 4.20 4.11 -26.54
C SER A 164 3.50 3.02 -27.36
N ARG A 165 4.25 2.24 -28.14
CA ARG A 165 3.76 1.05 -28.86
C ARG A 165 3.45 -0.11 -27.91
N SER A 166 4.27 -0.31 -26.88
CA SER A 166 4.04 -1.33 -25.84
C SER A 166 2.84 -0.98 -24.95
N ALA A 167 2.56 0.30 -24.72
CA ALA A 167 1.40 0.75 -23.95
C ALA A 167 0.06 0.55 -24.68
N ARG A 168 0.07 0.39 -26.02
CA ARG A 168 -1.12 0.09 -26.84
C ARG A 168 -1.40 -1.41 -26.95
N SER A 169 -0.39 -2.24 -26.70
CA SER A 169 -0.54 -3.70 -26.67
C SER A 169 -0.75 -4.12 -25.22
N SER A 170 -1.99 -4.48 -24.86
CA SER A 170 -2.23 -5.18 -23.60
C SER A 170 -1.33 -6.41 -23.58
N GLY A 171 -0.33 -6.42 -22.69
CA GLY A 171 0.67 -7.48 -22.59
C GLY A 171 0.02 -8.87 -22.48
N LEU A 172 0.83 -9.93 -22.61
CA LEU A 172 0.34 -11.30 -22.57
C LEU A 172 -0.52 -11.54 -21.31
N ARG A 173 -1.79 -11.92 -21.49
CA ARG A 173 -2.70 -12.25 -20.39
C ARG A 173 -2.71 -13.74 -20.15
N VAL A 174 -2.16 -14.16 -19.02
CA VAL A 174 -2.04 -15.57 -18.63
C VAL A 174 -3.17 -15.93 -17.65
N ARG A 175 -4.33 -16.34 -18.16
CA ARG A 175 -5.53 -16.62 -17.34
C ARG A 175 -5.54 -17.99 -16.66
N ASP A 176 -4.65 -18.88 -17.06
CA ASP A 176 -4.47 -20.21 -16.48
C ASP A 176 -3.46 -20.20 -15.32
N PHE A 177 -3.04 -19.02 -14.85
CA PHE A 177 -2.11 -18.84 -13.74
C PHE A 177 -2.87 -18.51 -12.46
N TYR A 178 -2.68 -19.33 -11.42
CA TYR A 178 -3.37 -19.18 -10.15
C TYR A 178 -2.37 -18.99 -9.00
N SER A 179 -2.54 -17.93 -8.22
CA SER A 179 -1.68 -17.55 -7.08
C SER A 179 -2.43 -16.56 -6.20
N ASP A 180 -2.65 -16.91 -4.94
CA ASP A 180 -3.25 -15.97 -3.97
C ASP A 180 -2.28 -14.82 -3.66
N TYR A 181 -0.99 -15.11 -3.51
CA TYR A 181 0.02 -14.10 -3.20
C TYR A 181 0.08 -12.98 -4.26
N LEU A 182 0.23 -13.33 -5.54
CA LEU A 182 0.28 -12.35 -6.62
C LEU A 182 -1.06 -11.66 -6.85
N PHE A 183 -2.17 -12.37 -6.64
CA PHE A 183 -3.51 -11.82 -6.79
C PHE A 183 -3.85 -10.82 -5.68
N GLN A 184 -3.43 -11.09 -4.45
CA GLN A 184 -3.76 -10.30 -3.26
C GLN A 184 -3.27 -8.86 -3.36
N SER A 185 -2.04 -8.65 -3.83
CA SER A 185 -1.48 -7.30 -4.03
C SER A 185 -2.31 -6.49 -5.04
N TRP A 186 -2.72 -7.14 -6.14
CA TRP A 186 -3.62 -6.51 -7.12
C TRP A 186 -5.02 -6.24 -6.54
N LEU A 187 -5.57 -7.20 -5.79
CA LEU A 187 -6.88 -7.06 -5.16
C LEU A 187 -6.89 -5.86 -4.20
N CYS A 188 -5.92 -5.78 -3.28
CA CYS A 188 -5.82 -4.70 -2.30
C CYS A 188 -5.68 -3.32 -2.96
N ALA A 189 -4.95 -3.22 -4.07
CA ALA A 189 -4.80 -1.96 -4.83
C ALA A 189 -6.11 -1.48 -5.48
N ASN A 190 -7.00 -2.42 -5.83
CA ASN A 190 -8.18 -2.17 -6.67
C ASN A 190 -9.51 -2.36 -5.94
N LEU A 191 -9.50 -2.66 -4.65
CA LEU A 191 -10.68 -2.78 -3.82
C LEU A 191 -11.27 -1.41 -3.49
N GLU A 192 -12.60 -1.29 -3.50
CA GLU A 192 -13.32 -0.13 -2.97
C GLU A 192 -13.51 -0.29 -1.47
N MET A 193 -13.28 0.79 -0.71
CA MET A 193 -13.58 0.81 0.73
C MET A 193 -15.08 0.56 0.91
N LYS A 194 -15.43 -0.46 1.71
CA LYS A 194 -16.82 -0.78 1.94
C LYS A 194 -17.51 0.30 2.81
N PRO A 195 -18.79 0.63 2.58
CA PRO A 195 -19.53 1.58 3.41
C PRO A 195 -19.44 1.28 4.91
N GLU A 196 -19.56 0.01 5.30
CA GLU A 196 -19.49 -0.42 6.71
C GLU A 196 -18.12 -0.17 7.38
N TRP A 197 -17.05 -0.04 6.59
CA TRP A 197 -15.72 0.32 7.09
C TRP A 197 -15.60 1.82 7.38
N LEU A 198 -16.47 2.62 6.76
CA LEU A 198 -16.49 4.08 6.86
C LEU A 198 -17.53 4.58 7.86
N GLU A 199 -18.60 3.82 8.09
CA GLU A 199 -19.73 4.20 8.96
C GLU A 199 -19.38 4.42 10.44
N ARG A 200 -18.41 3.66 10.99
CA ARG A 200 -18.07 3.80 12.41
C ARG A 200 -17.32 5.11 12.66
N ASP A 201 -17.95 6.01 13.41
CA ASP A 201 -17.37 7.23 13.99
C ASP A 201 -17.85 7.35 15.44
N ASN A 202 -16.95 7.14 16.39
CA ASN A 202 -17.25 7.13 17.83
C ASN A 202 -16.24 7.96 18.64
N ILE A 203 -15.40 8.75 17.97
CA ILE A 203 -14.51 9.69 18.65
C ILE A 203 -15.32 10.85 19.24
N ILE A 204 -14.87 11.37 20.38
CA ILE A 204 -15.45 12.59 20.94
C ILE A 204 -14.96 13.77 20.09
N ARG A 205 -15.91 14.61 19.63
CA ARG A 205 -15.64 15.84 18.90
C ARG A 205 -15.83 17.06 19.80
N LYS A 206 -14.90 18.01 19.76
CA LYS A 206 -14.94 19.24 20.57
C LYS A 206 -14.55 20.46 19.74
N ARG A 207 -15.21 21.59 20.01
CA ARG A 207 -14.90 22.89 19.40
C ARG A 207 -14.74 23.94 20.49
N GLY A 208 -13.69 24.74 20.41
CA GLY A 208 -13.49 25.91 21.27
C GLY A 208 -13.43 25.63 22.77
N ILE A 209 -12.96 24.44 23.18
CA ILE A 209 -12.75 24.13 24.60
C ILE A 209 -11.54 24.87 25.15
N SER A 210 -11.51 25.13 26.46
CA SER A 210 -10.33 25.73 27.10
C SER A 210 -9.15 24.76 27.11
N VAL A 211 -7.93 25.28 27.32
CA VAL A 211 -6.73 24.44 27.48
C VAL A 211 -6.85 23.56 28.73
N ASP A 212 -7.37 24.10 29.83
CA ASP A 212 -7.58 23.34 31.07
C ASP A 212 -8.62 22.21 30.87
N ASP A 213 -9.68 22.47 30.10
CA ASP A 213 -10.66 21.43 29.75
C ASP A 213 -10.03 20.35 28.87
N PHE A 214 -9.15 20.73 27.93
CA PHE A 214 -8.42 19.78 27.11
C PHE A 214 -7.52 18.88 27.96
N LEU A 215 -6.73 19.48 28.84
CA LEU A 215 -5.82 18.78 29.75
C LEU A 215 -6.58 17.79 30.64
N THR A 216 -7.55 18.30 31.40
CA THR A 216 -8.28 17.52 32.43
C THR A 216 -9.09 16.37 31.83
N ASN A 217 -9.69 16.58 30.65
CA ASN A 217 -10.63 15.61 30.08
C ASN A 217 -10.03 14.68 29.03
N PHE A 218 -8.90 15.06 28.40
CA PHE A 218 -8.33 14.33 27.27
C PHE A 218 -6.86 13.98 27.44
N GLU A 219 -5.99 14.96 27.68
CA GLU A 219 -4.55 14.69 27.75
C GLU A 219 -4.18 13.87 29.01
N GLU A 220 -4.56 14.33 30.21
CA GLU A 220 -4.29 13.63 31.48
C GLU A 220 -4.95 12.24 31.54
N PRO A 221 -6.21 12.06 31.11
CA PRO A 221 -6.83 10.74 31.09
C PRO A 221 -6.39 9.86 29.91
N ASN A 222 -5.48 10.35 29.05
CA ASN A 222 -4.95 9.66 27.89
C ASN A 222 -6.04 9.24 26.88
N LYS A 223 -6.91 10.18 26.49
CA LYS A 223 -8.07 9.94 25.61
C LYS A 223 -7.96 10.71 24.29
N PRO A 224 -8.10 10.03 23.13
CA PRO A 224 -8.18 10.68 21.84
C PRO A 224 -9.38 11.63 21.76
N VAL A 225 -9.21 12.72 21.03
CA VAL A 225 -10.27 13.69 20.74
C VAL A 225 -10.06 14.28 19.37
N LEU A 226 -11.16 14.58 18.69
CA LEU A 226 -11.13 15.33 17.44
C LEU A 226 -11.56 16.77 17.73
N LEU A 227 -10.72 17.71 17.34
CA LEU A 227 -10.83 19.12 17.64
C LEU A 227 -11.20 19.89 16.37
N GLU A 228 -12.22 20.71 16.48
CA GLU A 228 -12.74 21.56 15.41
C GLU A 228 -12.42 23.04 15.70
N GLY A 229 -12.25 23.84 14.65
CA GLY A 229 -11.99 25.27 14.77
C GLY A 229 -10.54 25.66 15.14
N CYS A 230 -9.64 24.68 15.28
CA CYS A 230 -8.23 24.92 15.63
C CYS A 230 -7.43 25.56 14.50
N MET A 231 -7.92 25.41 13.27
CA MET A 231 -7.23 25.80 12.05
C MET A 231 -7.86 27.03 11.39
N ASP A 232 -8.91 27.62 11.98
CA ASP A 232 -9.73 28.69 11.36
C ASP A 232 -8.89 29.92 10.93
N ASN A 233 -7.74 30.15 11.58
CA ASN A 233 -6.82 31.25 11.28
C ASN A 233 -5.62 30.84 10.41
N TRP A 234 -5.55 29.61 9.91
CA TRP A 234 -4.43 29.14 9.10
C TRP A 234 -4.60 29.56 7.64
N ASP A 235 -3.61 30.28 7.12
CA ASP A 235 -3.49 30.57 5.69
C ASP A 235 -3.53 29.30 4.83
N ALA A 236 -2.96 28.21 5.36
CA ALA A 236 -2.89 26.91 4.69
C ALA A 236 -4.27 26.39 4.25
N LEU A 237 -5.34 26.61 5.02
CA LEU A 237 -6.70 26.17 4.65
C LEU A 237 -7.19 26.83 3.35
N GLY A 238 -6.84 28.10 3.14
CA GLY A 238 -7.21 28.85 1.95
C GLY A 238 -6.26 28.63 0.78
N LYS A 239 -4.95 28.51 1.05
CA LYS A 239 -3.90 28.55 0.02
C LYS A 239 -3.40 27.20 -0.45
N TRP A 240 -3.36 26.17 0.39
CA TRP A 240 -2.69 24.90 0.05
C TRP A 240 -3.56 24.04 -0.87
N ASP A 241 -3.67 24.46 -2.12
CA ASP A 241 -4.04 23.61 -3.24
C ASP A 241 -2.80 23.15 -4.01
N ARG A 242 -3.02 22.27 -4.99
CA ARG A 242 -1.96 21.64 -5.77
C ARG A 242 -1.11 22.69 -6.53
N ASP A 243 -1.75 23.65 -7.17
CA ASP A 243 -1.08 24.65 -7.99
C ASP A 243 -0.23 25.59 -7.14
N TYR A 244 -0.78 26.05 -6.01
CA TYR A 244 -0.05 26.87 -5.05
C TYR A 244 1.18 26.14 -4.51
N LEU A 245 1.01 24.90 -4.04
CA LEU A 245 2.09 24.14 -3.45
C LEU A 245 3.20 23.85 -4.47
N VAL A 246 2.86 23.46 -5.69
CA VAL A 246 3.85 23.23 -6.76
C VAL A 246 4.61 24.51 -7.08
N ASN A 247 3.92 25.63 -7.27
CA ASN A 247 4.55 26.91 -7.59
C ASN A 247 5.45 27.41 -6.45
N LEU A 248 4.99 27.30 -5.20
CA LEU A 248 5.74 27.73 -4.03
C LEU A 248 6.98 26.87 -3.79
N CYS A 249 6.87 25.55 -3.96
CA CYS A 249 7.95 24.62 -3.68
C CYS A 249 9.00 24.55 -4.79
N GLY A 250 8.62 24.81 -6.04
CA GLY A 250 9.51 24.79 -7.20
C GLY A 250 10.36 23.51 -7.26
N ASP A 251 11.68 23.68 -7.35
CA ASP A 251 12.65 22.57 -7.47
C ASP A 251 13.01 21.89 -6.15
N ALA A 252 12.41 22.28 -5.02
CA ALA A 252 12.71 21.68 -3.73
C ALA A 252 12.31 20.19 -3.69
N LEU A 253 13.18 19.37 -3.11
CA LEU A 253 12.98 17.93 -3.01
C LEU A 253 12.39 17.54 -1.64
N PHE A 254 11.29 16.80 -1.67
CA PHE A 254 10.58 16.28 -0.50
C PHE A 254 10.80 14.78 -0.35
N ALA A 255 10.87 14.30 0.87
CA ALA A 255 10.98 12.89 1.22
C ALA A 255 9.66 12.18 0.89
N VAL A 256 9.78 11.16 0.04
CA VAL A 256 8.68 10.36 -0.49
C VAL A 256 9.08 8.90 -0.35
N GLY A 257 8.79 8.31 0.82
CA GLY A 257 9.30 7.00 1.20
C GLY A 257 10.84 6.92 1.13
N PRO A 258 11.43 6.00 0.34
CA PRO A 258 12.88 5.80 0.28
C PRO A 258 13.62 6.81 -0.62
N VAL A 259 12.92 7.70 -1.30
CA VAL A 259 13.49 8.65 -2.26
C VAL A 259 13.11 10.08 -1.93
N LYS A 260 13.69 11.04 -2.67
CA LYS A 260 13.26 12.43 -2.65
C LYS A 260 12.80 12.87 -4.04
N MET A 261 11.69 13.58 -4.13
CA MET A 261 11.08 14.00 -5.39
C MET A 261 10.71 15.49 -5.35
N ARG A 262 10.69 16.14 -6.51
CA ARG A 262 9.99 17.43 -6.63
C ARG A 262 8.50 17.20 -6.43
N LEU A 263 7.78 18.23 -5.98
CA LEU A 263 6.37 18.09 -5.65
C LEU A 263 5.49 17.88 -6.91
N ASP A 264 5.85 18.49 -8.03
CA ASP A 264 5.21 18.29 -9.34
C ASP A 264 5.33 16.84 -9.85
N ASP A 265 6.52 16.25 -9.74
CA ASP A 265 6.79 14.85 -10.09
C ASP A 265 5.98 13.91 -9.20
N TYR A 266 5.86 14.24 -7.91
CA TYR A 266 5.09 13.45 -6.96
C TYR A 266 3.58 13.48 -7.26
N PHE A 267 3.01 14.65 -7.55
CA PHE A 267 1.60 14.72 -7.96
C PHE A 267 1.35 13.99 -9.29
N SER A 268 2.27 14.11 -10.25
CA SER A 268 2.21 13.37 -11.51
C SER A 268 2.25 11.84 -11.31
N TYR A 269 3.00 11.38 -10.31
CA TYR A 269 2.99 9.99 -9.85
C TYR A 269 1.67 9.61 -9.18
N ALA A 270 1.19 10.45 -8.25
CA ALA A 270 -0.02 10.22 -7.47
C ALA A 270 -1.29 10.10 -8.33
N ASP A 271 -1.35 10.84 -9.44
CA ASP A 271 -2.46 10.77 -10.40
C ASP A 271 -2.54 9.44 -11.18
N GLN A 272 -1.42 8.73 -11.28
CA GLN A 272 -1.29 7.54 -12.14
C GLN A 272 -1.18 6.23 -11.36
N VAL A 273 -0.74 6.28 -10.10
CA VAL A 273 -0.42 5.10 -9.31
C VAL A 273 -1.65 4.23 -9.06
N LYS A 274 -1.47 2.91 -9.19
CA LYS A 274 -2.48 1.88 -8.90
C LYS A 274 -1.85 0.74 -8.12
N GLU A 275 -1.45 1.03 -6.89
CA GLU A 275 -0.73 0.10 -6.01
C GLU A 275 -1.42 -0.01 -4.65
N GLU A 276 -1.22 -1.13 -3.96
CA GLU A 276 -1.74 -1.33 -2.59
C GLU A 276 -1.01 -0.45 -1.55
N ARG A 277 0.23 -0.02 -1.88
CA ARG A 277 1.07 0.85 -1.05
C ARG A 277 1.74 1.91 -1.90
N PRO A 278 0.98 2.94 -2.35
CA PRO A 278 1.58 4.06 -3.04
C PRO A 278 2.69 4.70 -2.18
N LEU A 279 3.74 5.20 -2.83
CA LEU A 279 4.65 6.15 -2.20
C LEU A 279 3.87 7.28 -1.51
N TYR A 280 4.36 7.66 -0.33
CA TYR A 280 3.73 8.63 0.55
C TYR A 280 4.74 9.72 0.90
N LEU A 281 4.38 10.98 0.65
CA LEU A 281 5.21 12.13 0.98
C LEU A 281 5.07 12.39 2.48
N PHE A 282 6.20 12.34 3.19
CA PHE A 282 6.27 12.48 4.64
C PHE A 282 7.59 13.17 4.97
N ASP A 283 7.60 14.50 4.96
CA ASP A 283 8.84 15.29 5.00
C ASP A 283 9.00 16.07 6.31
N PRO A 284 10.03 15.78 7.13
CA PRO A 284 10.23 16.47 8.40
C PRO A 284 10.80 17.89 8.25
N LYS A 285 11.41 18.18 7.10
CA LYS A 285 12.23 19.37 6.87
C LYS A 285 11.54 20.36 5.95
N PHE A 286 10.24 20.21 5.71
CA PHE A 286 9.49 21.03 4.76
C PHE A 286 9.57 22.53 5.10
N ALA A 287 9.45 22.88 6.39
CA ALA A 287 9.52 24.26 6.85
C ALA A 287 10.96 24.82 6.86
N GLU A 288 11.99 23.98 6.89
CA GLU A 288 13.38 24.43 6.70
C GLU A 288 13.67 24.70 5.22
N LYS A 289 13.12 23.87 4.34
CA LYS A 289 13.28 23.99 2.88
C LYS A 289 12.51 25.18 2.33
N ILE A 290 11.25 25.31 2.74
CA ILE A 290 10.32 26.33 2.30
C ILE A 290 9.75 27.03 3.55
N PRO A 291 10.41 28.08 4.07
CA PRO A 291 9.98 28.79 5.27
C PRO A 291 8.53 29.28 5.23
N THR A 292 8.03 29.65 4.05
CA THR A 292 6.63 30.06 3.85
C THR A 292 5.64 28.99 4.31
N LEU A 293 5.89 27.71 4.03
CA LEU A 293 5.03 26.62 4.51
C LEU A 293 5.02 26.56 6.05
N GLY A 294 6.13 26.89 6.70
CA GLY A 294 6.24 26.96 8.15
C GLY A 294 5.51 28.14 8.78
N SER A 295 5.25 29.21 8.02
CA SER A 295 4.54 30.41 8.50
C SER A 295 3.04 30.40 8.22
N GLU A 296 2.54 29.50 7.37
CA GLU A 296 1.13 29.45 6.95
C GLU A 296 0.24 28.55 7.83
N TYR A 297 0.81 27.99 8.89
CA TYR A 297 0.10 27.28 9.93
C TYR A 297 0.65 27.66 11.31
N ASP A 298 -0.13 27.47 12.37
CA ASP A 298 0.30 27.66 13.75
C ASP A 298 0.06 26.38 14.56
N VAL A 299 0.85 26.13 15.62
CA VAL A 299 0.58 25.01 16.53
C VAL A 299 -0.70 25.33 17.32
N PRO A 300 -1.74 24.47 17.27
CA PRO A 300 -2.96 24.69 18.05
C PRO A 300 -2.65 24.91 19.53
N VAL A 301 -3.42 25.77 20.19
CA VAL A 301 -3.12 26.25 21.55
C VAL A 301 -2.90 25.12 22.57
N TYR A 302 -3.58 23.99 22.39
CA TYR A 302 -3.48 22.80 23.23
C TYR A 302 -2.09 22.13 23.22
N PHE A 303 -1.34 22.27 22.12
CA PHE A 303 -0.11 21.53 21.86
C PHE A 303 1.14 22.41 21.87
N ARG A 304 1.04 23.65 22.38
CA ARG A 304 2.16 24.62 22.41
C ARG A 304 3.19 24.31 23.49
N GLU A 305 2.81 23.57 24.53
CA GLU A 305 3.77 23.03 25.48
C GLU A 305 4.50 21.86 24.85
N ASP A 306 5.81 22.01 24.69
CA ASP A 306 6.63 21.04 23.98
C ASP A 306 8.01 20.92 24.65
N LEU A 307 8.10 20.02 25.62
CA LEU A 307 9.27 19.82 26.46
C LEU A 307 10.48 19.34 25.66
N PHE A 308 10.29 18.71 24.50
CA PHE A 308 11.39 18.32 23.62
C PHE A 308 12.06 19.52 22.93
N SER A 309 11.46 20.71 22.97
CA SER A 309 12.11 21.95 22.51
C SER A 309 13.42 22.25 23.22
N VAL A 310 13.58 21.85 24.49
CA VAL A 310 14.82 22.07 25.28
C VAL A 310 16.03 21.30 24.74
N LEU A 311 15.80 20.28 23.91
CA LEU A 311 16.87 19.49 23.29
C LEU A 311 17.57 20.27 22.17
N GLY A 312 16.99 21.37 21.67
CA GLY A 312 17.51 22.17 20.58
C GLY A 312 17.82 21.31 19.35
N ASN A 313 19.05 21.42 18.83
CA ASN A 313 19.48 20.68 17.64
C ASN A 313 19.61 19.15 17.85
N ARG A 314 19.49 18.66 19.09
CA ARG A 314 19.49 17.21 19.39
C ARG A 314 18.08 16.62 19.41
N ARG A 315 17.05 17.44 19.20
CA ARG A 315 15.67 17.00 19.14
C ARG A 315 15.48 16.04 17.95
N PRO A 316 14.77 14.91 18.13
CA PRO A 316 14.30 14.11 17.00
C PRO A 316 13.42 14.93 16.04
N ASP A 317 13.31 14.47 14.79
CA ASP A 317 12.30 15.00 13.88
C ASP A 317 10.92 14.91 14.55
N TYR A 318 10.15 16.00 14.49
CA TYR A 318 8.94 16.15 15.32
C TYR A 318 7.75 16.73 14.57
N ARG A 319 7.93 17.24 13.36
CA ARG A 319 6.86 17.83 12.55
C ARG A 319 7.03 17.39 11.12
N TRP A 320 5.93 17.05 10.46
CA TRP A 320 5.95 16.58 9.07
C TRP A 320 4.80 17.21 8.27
N ILE A 321 5.11 17.59 7.03
CA ILE A 321 4.08 17.71 6.00
C ILE A 321 3.83 16.33 5.41
N ILE A 322 2.55 16.02 5.22
CA ILE A 322 2.09 14.74 4.74
C ILE A 322 1.19 14.94 3.54
N ILE A 323 1.55 14.37 2.40
CA ILE A 323 0.76 14.47 1.15
C ILE A 323 0.64 13.09 0.54
N GLY A 324 -0.57 12.66 0.18
CA GLY A 324 -0.73 11.38 -0.51
C GLY A 324 -2.06 11.18 -1.21
N PRO A 325 -2.08 10.29 -2.23
CA PRO A 325 -3.30 9.93 -2.96
C PRO A 325 -4.22 9.06 -2.11
N ALA A 326 -5.46 8.89 -2.59
CA ALA A 326 -6.41 7.94 -1.99
C ALA A 326 -5.80 6.53 -1.85
N GLY A 327 -6.05 5.87 -0.72
CA GLY A 327 -5.52 4.55 -0.39
C GLY A 327 -4.11 4.54 0.21
N SER A 328 -3.37 5.65 0.14
CA SER A 328 -2.11 5.80 0.89
C SER A 328 -2.37 6.06 2.38
N GLY A 329 -1.35 5.88 3.22
CA GLY A 329 -1.47 6.10 4.66
C GLY A 329 -0.40 5.37 5.47
N SER A 330 -0.68 5.18 6.75
CA SER A 330 0.19 4.50 7.71
C SER A 330 -0.53 3.30 8.32
N SER A 331 0.12 2.13 8.32
CA SER A 331 -0.33 0.93 9.05
C SER A 331 -0.32 1.16 10.57
N PHE A 332 -0.81 0.19 11.34
CA PHE A 332 -0.77 0.29 12.81
C PHE A 332 0.65 0.51 13.33
N HIS A 333 0.80 1.57 14.12
CA HIS A 333 2.01 1.91 14.85
C HIS A 333 1.66 2.66 16.13
N ILE A 334 2.66 2.80 16.99
CA ILE A 334 2.66 3.71 18.14
C ILE A 334 3.73 4.76 17.85
N ASP A 335 3.44 6.02 18.18
CA ASP A 335 4.42 7.09 18.05
C ASP A 335 5.68 6.84 18.90
N PRO A 336 6.88 7.12 18.36
CA PRO A 336 8.14 6.81 19.04
C PRO A 336 8.37 7.70 20.27
N ASN A 337 9.32 7.31 21.12
CA ASN A 337 9.78 8.10 22.27
C ASN A 337 8.68 8.51 23.26
N SER A 338 7.58 7.75 23.30
CA SER A 338 6.43 8.01 24.18
C SER A 338 5.80 9.40 23.99
N THR A 339 5.95 9.99 22.80
CA THR A 339 5.32 11.28 22.46
C THR A 339 3.83 11.11 22.23
N SER A 340 3.07 12.16 22.51
CA SER A 340 1.73 12.34 21.93
C SER A 340 1.86 13.05 20.58
N ALA A 341 0.80 12.99 19.77
CA ALA A 341 0.77 13.64 18.48
C ALA A 341 -0.55 14.36 18.22
N TRP A 342 -0.49 15.34 17.33
CA TRP A 342 -1.68 15.90 16.70
C TRP A 342 -1.52 15.88 15.18
N ASN A 343 -2.62 15.64 14.47
CA ASN A 343 -2.66 15.63 13.01
C ASN A 343 -3.79 16.54 12.52
N ALA A 344 -3.42 17.58 11.78
CA ALA A 344 -4.30 18.58 11.21
C ALA A 344 -4.51 18.33 9.71
N VAL A 345 -5.75 18.03 9.31
CA VAL A 345 -6.08 17.78 7.90
C VAL A 345 -6.40 19.10 7.22
N ILE A 346 -5.61 19.48 6.23
CA ILE A 346 -5.74 20.76 5.50
C ILE A 346 -6.58 20.57 4.24
N ARG A 347 -6.35 19.47 3.52
CA ARG A 347 -7.15 19.04 2.36
C ARG A 347 -7.46 17.56 2.48
N GLY A 348 -8.61 17.18 1.92
CA GLY A 348 -9.07 15.80 1.87
C GLY A 348 -9.62 15.28 3.19
N SER A 349 -9.55 13.96 3.36
CA SER A 349 -10.07 13.26 4.52
C SER A 349 -9.33 11.95 4.79
N LYS A 350 -9.24 11.61 6.08
CA LYS A 350 -8.50 10.45 6.58
C LYS A 350 -9.40 9.64 7.49
N LYS A 351 -9.49 8.32 7.25
CA LYS A 351 -10.11 7.39 8.20
C LYS A 351 -9.04 6.96 9.21
N TRP A 352 -9.37 7.10 10.48
CA TRP A 352 -8.55 6.73 11.62
C TRP A 352 -9.16 5.54 12.35
N ILE A 353 -8.29 4.63 12.81
CA ILE A 353 -8.64 3.54 13.72
C ILE A 353 -7.60 3.54 14.83
N LEU A 354 -8.04 3.69 16.07
CA LEU A 354 -7.21 3.80 17.26
C LEU A 354 -7.55 2.70 18.27
N PHE A 355 -6.55 1.98 18.73
CA PHE A 355 -6.67 1.04 19.85
C PHE A 355 -5.93 1.59 21.08
N PRO A 356 -6.49 1.40 22.28
CA PRO A 356 -5.85 1.85 23.51
C PRO A 356 -4.51 1.13 23.74
N PRO A 357 -3.58 1.70 24.53
CA PRO A 357 -2.22 1.18 24.67
C PRO A 357 -2.13 -0.27 25.15
N ASP A 358 -3.12 -0.74 25.91
CA ASP A 358 -3.17 -2.11 26.44
C ASP A 358 -3.81 -3.14 25.49
N VAL A 359 -4.18 -2.72 24.27
CA VAL A 359 -4.84 -3.57 23.27
C VAL A 359 -4.05 -3.57 21.98
N VAL A 360 -3.41 -4.70 21.69
CA VAL A 360 -2.78 -4.94 20.40
C VAL A 360 -3.89 -5.15 19.33
N PRO A 361 -3.87 -4.41 18.21
CA PRO A 361 -4.86 -4.59 17.14
C PRO A 361 -4.84 -6.02 16.56
N PRO A 362 -5.97 -6.55 16.08
CA PRO A 362 -5.99 -7.87 15.45
C PRO A 362 -5.06 -7.93 14.23
N GLY A 363 -4.32 -9.04 14.08
CA GLY A 363 -3.33 -9.20 13.01
C GLY A 363 -2.02 -8.43 13.21
N VAL A 364 -1.87 -7.71 14.32
CA VAL A 364 -0.64 -7.00 14.69
C VAL A 364 0.10 -7.80 15.77
N HIS A 365 1.41 -7.95 15.59
CA HIS A 365 2.29 -8.72 16.46
C HIS A 365 3.57 -7.91 16.72
N PRO A 366 3.62 -7.10 17.78
CA PRO A 366 4.84 -6.40 18.18
C PRO A 366 5.88 -7.37 18.75
N SER A 367 7.15 -7.07 18.53
CA SER A 367 8.27 -7.74 19.22
C SER A 367 8.21 -7.46 20.74
N PRO A 368 8.84 -8.30 21.59
CA PRO A 368 8.81 -8.10 23.04
C PRO A 368 9.33 -6.74 23.52
N ASP A 369 10.23 -6.11 22.76
CA ASP A 369 10.78 -4.77 23.03
C ASP A 369 10.03 -3.64 22.30
N GLY A 370 9.01 -3.97 21.50
CA GLY A 370 8.23 -3.03 20.70
C GLY A 370 8.98 -2.38 19.55
N ALA A 371 10.21 -2.79 19.25
CA ALA A 371 11.03 -2.20 18.19
C ALA A 371 10.60 -2.63 16.79
N GLU A 372 10.07 -3.83 16.65
CA GLU A 372 9.56 -4.38 15.40
C GLU A 372 8.07 -4.69 15.53
N VAL A 373 7.30 -4.41 14.49
CA VAL A 373 5.87 -4.69 14.45
C VAL A 373 5.57 -5.46 13.17
N ALA A 374 5.18 -6.73 13.32
CA ALA A 374 4.61 -7.48 12.21
C ALA A 374 3.12 -7.10 12.08
N CYS A 375 2.73 -6.59 10.92
CA CYS A 375 1.34 -6.22 10.60
C CYS A 375 1.00 -6.72 9.18
N PRO A 376 -0.28 -6.69 8.78
CA PRO A 376 -0.65 -6.94 7.38
C PRO A 376 0.15 -6.04 6.43
N VAL A 377 0.42 -6.57 5.23
CA VAL A 377 1.27 -5.93 4.22
C VAL A 377 0.69 -4.58 3.82
N SER A 378 -0.63 -4.49 3.62
CA SER A 378 -1.33 -3.25 3.28
C SER A 378 -2.46 -2.92 4.25
N ILE A 379 -2.88 -1.65 4.26
CA ILE A 379 -4.00 -1.18 5.09
C ILE A 379 -5.31 -1.88 4.67
N ILE A 380 -5.54 -2.00 3.37
CA ILE A 380 -6.73 -2.65 2.81
C ILE A 380 -6.78 -4.14 3.20
N GLU A 381 -5.65 -4.82 3.18
CA GLU A 381 -5.57 -6.20 3.68
C GLU A 381 -6.03 -6.32 5.13
N TRP A 382 -5.66 -5.35 5.99
CA TRP A 382 -6.13 -5.35 7.37
C TRP A 382 -7.66 -5.19 7.44
N PHE A 383 -8.24 -4.28 6.65
CA PHE A 383 -9.70 -4.12 6.59
C PHE A 383 -10.40 -5.41 6.15
N MET A 384 -9.88 -6.08 5.14
CA MET A 384 -10.46 -7.32 4.60
C MET A 384 -10.48 -8.46 5.61
N ASN A 385 -9.39 -8.64 6.36
CA ASN A 385 -9.17 -9.85 7.15
C ASN A 385 -9.46 -9.68 8.64
N PHE A 386 -9.38 -8.45 9.16
CA PHE A 386 -9.34 -8.19 10.60
C PHE A 386 -10.36 -7.16 11.09
N TYR A 387 -10.91 -6.30 10.23
CA TYR A 387 -11.84 -5.26 10.67
C TYR A 387 -13.13 -5.83 11.26
N ASP A 388 -13.68 -6.91 10.71
CA ASP A 388 -14.89 -7.53 11.24
C ASP A 388 -14.72 -8.06 12.68
N ALA A 389 -13.52 -8.54 13.03
CA ALA A 389 -13.20 -8.96 14.39
C ALA A 389 -13.31 -7.80 15.40
N THR A 390 -13.24 -6.54 14.95
CA THR A 390 -13.36 -5.38 15.84
C THR A 390 -14.78 -5.19 16.38
N LYS A 391 -15.82 -5.74 15.73
CA LYS A 391 -17.23 -5.60 16.12
C LYS A 391 -17.50 -6.21 17.50
N ASP A 392 -16.85 -7.33 17.78
CA ASP A 392 -17.02 -8.11 19.01
C ASP A 392 -15.82 -8.01 19.98
N TRP A 393 -14.90 -7.07 19.71
CA TRP A 393 -13.70 -6.90 20.53
C TRP A 393 -14.03 -6.34 21.92
N LYS A 394 -13.41 -6.88 22.97
CA LYS A 394 -13.67 -6.49 24.37
C LYS A 394 -13.52 -4.99 24.62
N LYS A 395 -12.52 -4.38 23.98
CA LYS A 395 -12.30 -2.92 23.93
C LYS A 395 -12.36 -2.51 22.47
N ARG A 396 -13.51 -1.98 22.05
CA ARG A 396 -13.71 -1.54 20.67
C ARG A 396 -12.73 -0.41 20.32
N PRO A 397 -12.22 -0.38 19.07
CA PRO A 397 -11.41 0.74 18.63
C PRO A 397 -12.21 2.05 18.64
N ILE A 398 -11.49 3.15 18.83
CA ILE A 398 -11.99 4.49 18.53
C ILE A 398 -11.73 4.74 17.05
N GLU A 399 -12.74 5.22 16.33
CA GLU A 399 -12.69 5.44 14.90
C GLU A 399 -13.32 6.78 14.56
N CYS A 400 -12.80 7.41 13.52
CA CYS A 400 -13.41 8.59 12.94
C CYS A 400 -12.95 8.82 11.51
N ILE A 401 -13.70 9.65 10.80
CA ILE A 401 -13.20 10.31 9.59
C ILE A 401 -12.85 11.74 9.96
N CYS A 402 -11.55 12.05 9.89
CA CYS A 402 -11.02 13.38 10.10
C CYS A 402 -10.97 14.10 8.74
N LYS A 403 -11.70 15.21 8.63
CA LYS A 403 -11.90 15.99 7.40
C LYS A 403 -11.06 17.27 7.42
N ALA A 404 -10.93 17.91 6.26
CA ALA A 404 -10.30 19.22 6.14
C ALA A 404 -10.85 20.23 7.17
N GLY A 405 -9.96 20.88 7.93
CA GLY A 405 -10.27 21.80 9.02
C GLY A 405 -10.34 21.17 10.42
N GLU A 406 -10.20 19.84 10.52
CA GLU A 406 -10.23 19.10 11.78
C GLU A 406 -8.82 18.69 12.21
N VAL A 407 -8.61 18.61 13.53
CA VAL A 407 -7.35 18.17 14.14
C VAL A 407 -7.63 17.00 15.08
N ILE A 408 -7.01 15.85 14.84
CA ILE A 408 -7.08 14.73 15.79
C ILE A 408 -5.92 14.80 16.77
N PHE A 409 -6.21 14.60 18.06
CA PHE A 409 -5.24 14.35 19.11
C PHE A 409 -5.07 12.84 19.31
N VAL A 410 -3.82 12.38 19.22
CA VAL A 410 -3.40 10.99 19.45
C VAL A 410 -2.52 10.96 20.70
N PRO A 411 -3.07 10.51 21.85
CA PRO A 411 -2.29 10.39 23.07
C PRO A 411 -1.18 9.35 22.94
N ASN A 412 -0.13 9.51 23.73
CA ASN A 412 1.00 8.58 23.73
C ASN A 412 0.56 7.12 23.97
N GLY A 413 1.25 6.19 23.33
CA GLY A 413 1.00 4.75 23.49
C GLY A 413 -0.20 4.20 22.70
N TRP A 414 -1.03 5.05 22.08
CA TRP A 414 -2.17 4.58 21.29
C TRP A 414 -1.71 3.99 19.95
N TRP A 415 -2.13 2.74 19.70
CA TRP A 415 -2.01 2.13 18.38
C TRP A 415 -2.92 2.87 17.42
N HIS A 416 -2.41 3.27 16.26
CA HIS A 416 -3.24 3.95 15.28
C HIS A 416 -2.88 3.59 13.84
N LEU A 417 -3.91 3.47 13.02
CA LEU A 417 -3.86 3.26 11.57
C LEU A 417 -4.61 4.41 10.88
N VAL A 418 -4.06 4.86 9.75
CA VAL A 418 -4.62 5.98 8.98
C VAL A 418 -4.64 5.64 7.51
N ILE A 419 -5.79 5.82 6.85
CA ILE A 419 -5.92 5.73 5.39
C ILE A 419 -6.53 7.01 4.81
N ASN A 420 -5.89 7.54 3.76
CA ASN A 420 -6.40 8.65 2.99
C ASN A 420 -7.58 8.17 2.13
N LEU A 421 -8.75 8.78 2.30
CA LEU A 421 -9.95 8.43 1.51
C LEU A 421 -9.94 9.13 0.15
N GLU A 422 -9.20 10.22 0.05
CA GLU A 422 -8.99 11.05 -1.14
C GLU A 422 -7.57 11.65 -1.10
N GLU A 423 -7.16 12.39 -2.13
CA GLU A 423 -5.91 13.14 -2.07
C GLU A 423 -5.92 14.08 -0.86
N SER A 424 -4.96 13.87 0.05
CA SER A 424 -4.93 14.54 1.34
C SER A 424 -3.63 15.30 1.54
N VAL A 425 -3.75 16.49 2.14
CA VAL A 425 -2.64 17.30 2.64
C VAL A 425 -2.85 17.51 4.14
N ALA A 426 -1.85 17.22 4.96
CA ALA A 426 -1.92 17.36 6.40
C ALA A 426 -0.59 17.79 7.00
N ILE A 427 -0.66 18.37 8.20
CA ILE A 427 0.49 18.61 9.07
C ILE A 427 0.31 17.74 10.32
N THR A 428 1.36 17.05 10.72
CA THR A 428 1.38 16.32 11.99
C THR A 428 2.57 16.77 12.81
N GLN A 429 2.42 16.83 14.13
CA GLN A 429 3.55 16.99 15.03
C GLN A 429 3.46 16.08 16.25
N ASN A 430 4.62 15.58 16.65
CA ASN A 430 4.82 14.88 17.90
C ASN A 430 5.37 15.87 18.92
N TYR A 431 4.82 15.82 20.13
CA TYR A 431 5.19 16.71 21.21
C TYR A 431 5.21 15.96 22.54
N VAL A 432 5.87 16.56 23.52
CA VAL A 432 5.88 16.08 24.90
C VAL A 432 5.37 17.21 25.76
N SER A 433 4.27 16.99 26.47
CA SER A 433 3.76 17.91 27.48
C SER A 433 4.22 17.45 28.87
N ARG A 434 3.77 18.17 29.90
CA ARG A 434 3.98 17.81 31.31
C ARG A 434 3.32 16.49 31.74
N VAL A 435 2.43 15.93 30.91
CA VAL A 435 1.56 14.78 31.21
C VAL A 435 2.20 13.46 30.79
#